data_AF-R4UE62-F1
#
_entry.id   AF-R4UE62-F1
#
_cell.length_a   1.000
_cell.length_b   1.000
_cell.length_c   1.000
_cell.angle_alpha   90.00
_cell.angle_beta   90.00
_cell.angle_gamma   90.00
#
_symmetry.space_group_name_H-M   'P 1'
#
loop_
_entity.id
_entity.type
_entity.pdbx_description
1 polymer ?
#
loop_
_entity_poly.entity_id
_entity_poly.type
_entity_poly.pdbx_seq_one_letter_code
_entity_poly.pdbx_strand_id
1 'polypeptide(L)'
;MKKLLTMMTVISSVIMTTTPVLGCGAIANYQKNLLDTFQIKDSQTGAEIFANLHTYMQVRYNLTDDKSATKIANYAIWYNGSEISNNDEVKVTVGQIATIKIFLNKFDSAIQNDQQNLINAGYALNTEYAIDIMVTTVNKQDIKNVHVPDLQTIAQEGANYQELNQNQTILTAVTNSINKTLNLVTSQKDFYLTNDYQDKPDFQTADTVVTFTVHAQANSYLIQGDFTFIDTLSAKKDLSLVEIKPFEFPTDLMATYDSLNDNQEIIATIIKAIKAKFDISVAIEDFSITNDQADSALQTAGVKVIMTVSATPTSLILANYFQFTITLK
;
A
#
# COMPACT_ATOMS: atom_id res chain seq x y z
N MET A 1 7.45 -0.70 -69.23
CA MET A 1 7.96 0.15 -68.13
C MET A 1 7.14 -0.13 -66.88
N LYS A 2 7.80 -0.22 -65.71
CA LYS A 2 7.28 -0.56 -64.38
C LYS A 2 6.32 0.50 -63.79
N LYS A 3 5.62 0.06 -62.71
CA LYS A 3 5.04 0.79 -61.54
C LYS A 3 3.50 0.92 -61.57
N LEU A 4 2.73 0.72 -60.50
CA LEU A 4 2.93 0.28 -59.11
C LEU A 4 1.53 0.02 -58.50
N LEU A 5 1.46 -0.97 -57.62
CA LEU A 5 0.52 -1.26 -56.52
C LEU A 5 -0.53 -0.19 -56.11
N THR A 6 -1.78 -0.62 -55.87
CA THR A 6 -2.56 -0.18 -54.69
C THR A 6 -3.52 -1.29 -54.25
N MET A 7 -3.33 -1.76 -53.02
CA MET A 7 -4.20 -2.71 -52.30
C MET A 7 -5.56 -2.08 -52.01
N MET A 8 -6.62 -2.86 -52.18
CA MET A 8 -7.99 -2.50 -51.86
C MET A 8 -8.30 -3.01 -50.45
N THR A 9 -8.36 -2.10 -49.48
CA THR A 9 -8.89 -2.35 -48.13
C THR A 9 -10.41 -2.29 -48.18
N VAL A 10 -11.09 -3.41 -47.92
CA VAL A 10 -12.54 -3.40 -47.64
C VAL A 10 -12.73 -3.64 -46.14
N ILE A 11 -13.08 -2.56 -45.46
CA ILE A 11 -13.55 -2.55 -44.08
C ILE A 11 -14.94 -3.18 -44.08
N SER A 12 -15.06 -4.39 -43.53
CA SER A 12 -16.36 -5.00 -43.25
C SER A 12 -16.72 -4.71 -41.80
N SER A 13 -17.46 -3.62 -41.59
CA SER A 13 -18.12 -3.32 -40.32
C SER A 13 -19.25 -4.32 -40.08
N VAL A 14 -19.08 -5.25 -39.16
CA VAL A 14 -20.20 -6.04 -38.63
C VAL A 14 -20.91 -5.19 -37.58
N ILE A 15 -22.02 -4.59 -38.00
CA ILE A 15 -23.00 -3.97 -37.11
C ILE A 15 -23.77 -5.13 -36.46
N MET A 16 -23.56 -5.38 -35.16
CA MET A 16 -24.51 -6.16 -34.36
C MET A 16 -25.44 -5.19 -33.64
N THR A 17 -26.67 -5.14 -34.12
CA THR A 17 -27.79 -4.45 -33.47
C THR A 17 -28.20 -5.21 -32.21
N THR A 18 -28.13 -4.57 -31.05
CA THR A 18 -28.74 -5.08 -29.81
C THR A 18 -30.07 -4.37 -29.56
N THR A 19 -31.17 -5.04 -29.83
CA THR A 19 -32.45 -4.74 -29.18
C THR A 19 -32.48 -5.44 -27.82
N PRO A 20 -32.81 -4.77 -26.71
CA PRO A 20 -32.93 -5.43 -25.42
C PRO A 20 -34.27 -6.16 -25.34
N VAL A 21 -34.22 -7.49 -25.21
CA VAL A 21 -35.36 -8.28 -24.76
C VAL A 21 -35.33 -8.29 -23.24
N LEU A 22 -36.39 -7.76 -22.63
CA LEU A 22 -36.68 -7.87 -21.21
C LEU A 22 -36.86 -9.34 -20.84
N GLY A 23 -35.87 -9.92 -20.16
CA GLY A 23 -35.92 -11.28 -19.62
C GLY A 23 -34.88 -11.44 -18.52
N CYS A 24 -35.32 -11.95 -17.36
CA CYS A 24 -34.50 -12.19 -16.17
C CYS A 24 -33.19 -12.92 -16.46
N GLY A 25 -32.11 -12.45 -15.83
CA GLY A 25 -30.88 -13.24 -15.61
C GLY A 25 -29.91 -13.32 -16.78
N ALA A 26 -29.42 -12.18 -17.28
CA ALA A 26 -28.24 -12.17 -18.15
C ALA A 26 -26.97 -12.08 -17.28
N ILE A 27 -26.19 -13.17 -17.25
CA ILE A 27 -24.80 -13.20 -16.77
C ILE A 27 -24.04 -12.20 -17.64
N ALA A 28 -23.72 -11.06 -17.07
CA ALA A 28 -22.98 -10.04 -17.80
C ALA A 28 -21.53 -10.50 -17.95
N ASN A 29 -21.16 -10.90 -19.17
CA ASN A 29 -19.78 -10.97 -19.64
C ASN A 29 -19.14 -9.57 -19.53
N TYR A 30 -18.71 -9.19 -18.33
CA TYR A 30 -17.73 -8.14 -18.14
C TYR A 30 -16.39 -8.82 -17.88
N GLN A 31 -15.65 -9.10 -18.95
CA GLN A 31 -14.20 -9.32 -18.85
C GLN A 31 -13.54 -7.99 -18.47
N LYS A 32 -13.71 -7.56 -17.22
CA LYS A 32 -12.74 -6.69 -16.57
C LYS A 32 -11.61 -7.57 -16.09
N ASN A 33 -10.38 -7.17 -16.41
CA ASN A 33 -9.09 -7.76 -16.06
C ASN A 33 -8.92 -7.99 -14.54
N LEU A 34 -9.70 -8.89 -13.93
CA LEU A 34 -9.58 -9.21 -12.51
C LEU A 34 -8.37 -10.11 -12.25
N LEU A 35 -7.89 -10.83 -13.27
CA LEU A 35 -6.81 -11.82 -13.19
C LEU A 35 -5.88 -11.78 -14.41
N ASP A 36 -5.72 -10.63 -15.04
CA ASP A 36 -4.98 -10.47 -16.31
C ASP A 36 -3.53 -10.91 -16.28
N THR A 37 -2.92 -10.93 -15.09
CA THR A 37 -1.56 -11.42 -14.90
C THR A 37 -1.48 -12.56 -13.90
N PHE A 38 -2.63 -13.06 -13.42
CA PHE A 38 -2.67 -14.20 -12.53
C PHE A 38 -2.29 -15.47 -13.30
N GLN A 39 -1.40 -16.27 -12.72
CA GLN A 39 -0.88 -17.48 -13.33
C GLN A 39 -1.15 -18.66 -12.41
N ILE A 40 -1.77 -19.70 -12.97
CA ILE A 40 -1.78 -21.04 -12.39
C ILE A 40 -0.68 -21.85 -13.04
N LYS A 41 0.08 -22.58 -12.22
CA LYS A 41 1.17 -23.45 -12.67
C LYS A 41 0.81 -24.92 -12.57
N ASP A 42 1.50 -25.72 -13.36
CA ASP A 42 1.52 -27.17 -13.17
C ASP A 42 1.90 -27.56 -11.74
N SER A 43 1.26 -28.61 -11.23
CA SER A 43 1.62 -29.27 -9.98
C SER A 43 1.51 -28.39 -8.73
N GLN A 44 0.76 -27.27 -8.79
CA GLN A 44 0.29 -26.57 -7.60
C GLN A 44 -0.94 -27.27 -7.02
N THR A 45 -1.01 -27.33 -5.70
CA THR A 45 -2.20 -27.76 -4.95
C THR A 45 -3.29 -26.69 -5.02
N GLY A 46 -4.56 -27.09 -4.83
CA GLY A 46 -5.67 -26.15 -4.73
C GLY A 46 -5.42 -25.05 -3.68
N ALA A 47 -4.94 -25.44 -2.49
CA ALA A 47 -4.60 -24.51 -1.41
C ALA A 47 -3.57 -23.45 -1.81
N GLU A 48 -2.52 -23.83 -2.56
CA GLU A 48 -1.52 -22.88 -3.06
C GLU A 48 -2.12 -21.92 -4.08
N ILE A 49 -2.99 -22.40 -4.97
CA ILE A 49 -3.65 -21.56 -5.96
C ILE A 49 -4.58 -20.56 -5.26
N PHE A 50 -5.38 -21.00 -4.28
CA PHE A 50 -6.26 -20.11 -3.51
C PHE A 50 -5.48 -19.07 -2.71
N ALA A 51 -4.37 -19.46 -2.06
CA ALA A 51 -3.52 -18.52 -1.33
C ALA A 51 -2.88 -17.46 -2.25
N ASN A 52 -2.43 -17.88 -3.44
CA ASN A 52 -1.87 -16.97 -4.44
C ASN A 52 -2.95 -16.05 -5.02
N LEU A 53 -4.15 -16.57 -5.29
CA LEU A 53 -5.28 -15.79 -5.79
C LEU A 53 -5.71 -14.71 -4.78
N HIS A 54 -5.75 -15.08 -3.49
CA HIS A 54 -6.06 -14.14 -2.42
C HIS A 54 -5.00 -13.03 -2.33
N THR A 55 -3.72 -13.41 -2.32
CA THR A 55 -2.60 -12.45 -2.34
C THR A 55 -2.65 -11.56 -3.58
N TYR A 56 -2.99 -12.15 -4.74
CA TYR A 56 -3.16 -11.42 -5.99
C TYR A 56 -4.19 -10.30 -5.84
N MET A 57 -5.38 -10.65 -5.33
CA MET A 57 -6.47 -9.69 -5.10
C MET A 57 -6.08 -8.61 -4.10
N GLN A 58 -5.45 -8.97 -2.97
CA GLN A 58 -5.06 -8.03 -1.92
C GLN A 58 -4.11 -6.96 -2.45
N VAL A 59 -3.03 -7.39 -3.11
CA VAL A 59 -2.01 -6.44 -3.59
C VAL A 59 -2.52 -5.67 -4.81
N ARG A 60 -3.22 -6.31 -5.75
CA ARG A 60 -3.71 -5.65 -6.98
C ARG A 60 -4.69 -4.51 -6.68
N TYR A 61 -5.53 -4.69 -5.66
CA TYR A 61 -6.58 -3.74 -5.30
C TYR A 61 -6.33 -3.02 -3.97
N ASN A 62 -5.13 -3.12 -3.41
CA ASN A 62 -4.75 -2.49 -2.15
C ASN A 62 -5.76 -2.79 -1.02
N LEU A 63 -6.11 -4.06 -0.86
CA LEU A 63 -7.00 -4.54 0.18
C LEU A 63 -6.18 -4.83 1.44
N THR A 64 -6.73 -4.54 2.61
CA THR A 64 -6.06 -4.85 3.88
C THR A 64 -5.87 -6.36 4.09
N ASP A 65 -4.84 -6.73 4.86
CA ASP A 65 -4.46 -8.12 5.05
C ASP A 65 -5.46 -8.88 5.95
N ASP A 66 -6.62 -9.25 5.40
CA ASP A 66 -7.54 -10.19 6.02
C ASP A 66 -7.02 -11.63 5.80
N LYS A 67 -6.42 -12.19 6.85
CA LYS A 67 -5.94 -13.59 6.89
C LYS A 67 -7.03 -14.61 6.53
N SER A 68 -8.30 -14.26 6.71
CA SER A 68 -9.41 -15.17 6.43
C SER A 68 -9.85 -15.16 4.97
N ALA A 69 -9.58 -14.10 4.20
CA ALA A 69 -10.03 -13.87 2.81
C ALA A 69 -11.55 -13.86 2.55
N THR A 70 -12.30 -14.59 3.36
CA THR A 70 -13.70 -14.97 3.20
C THR A 70 -14.67 -13.82 3.42
N LYS A 71 -14.25 -12.70 4.03
CA LYS A 71 -15.10 -11.50 4.15
C LYS A 71 -15.16 -10.72 2.84
N ILE A 72 -14.08 -10.71 2.07
CA ILE A 72 -13.99 -9.97 0.81
C ILE A 72 -14.64 -10.79 -0.31
N ALA A 73 -14.18 -12.03 -0.49
CA ALA A 73 -14.64 -12.88 -1.57
C ALA A 73 -14.60 -14.36 -1.17
N ASN A 74 -15.47 -15.14 -1.80
CA ASN A 74 -15.34 -16.59 -1.84
C ASN A 74 -14.80 -16.99 -3.21
N TYR A 75 -13.78 -17.83 -3.20
CA TYR A 75 -13.12 -18.31 -4.41
C TYR A 75 -13.52 -19.77 -4.64
N ALA A 76 -13.82 -20.12 -5.88
CA ALA A 76 -13.93 -21.50 -6.33
C ALA A 76 -13.15 -21.64 -7.63
N ILE A 77 -12.43 -22.75 -7.81
CA ILE A 77 -11.67 -23.01 -9.02
C ILE A 77 -12.23 -24.27 -9.65
N TRP A 78 -12.54 -24.21 -10.94
CA TRP A 78 -13.03 -25.33 -11.72
C TRP A 78 -11.98 -25.74 -12.74
N TYR A 79 -11.66 -27.03 -12.78
CA TYR A 79 -10.69 -27.60 -13.70
C TYR A 79 -11.19 -28.94 -14.21
N ASN A 80 -11.20 -29.14 -15.54
CA ASN A 80 -11.73 -30.34 -16.19
C ASN A 80 -13.14 -30.76 -15.73
N GLY A 81 -14.02 -29.78 -15.47
CA GLY A 81 -15.41 -30.04 -15.10
C GLY A 81 -15.64 -30.39 -13.62
N SER A 82 -14.60 -30.35 -12.79
CA SER A 82 -14.69 -30.55 -11.35
C SER A 82 -14.21 -29.31 -10.59
N GLU A 83 -14.85 -29.02 -9.46
CA GLU A 83 -14.38 -28.00 -8.52
C GLU A 83 -13.15 -28.51 -7.76
N ILE A 84 -12.10 -27.69 -7.71
CA ILE A 84 -10.90 -27.91 -6.89
C ILE A 84 -11.26 -27.54 -5.46
N SER A 85 -11.35 -28.53 -4.58
CA SER A 85 -11.55 -28.26 -3.15
C SER A 85 -10.24 -27.88 -2.45
N ASN A 86 -10.33 -27.20 -1.30
CA ASN A 86 -9.18 -26.90 -0.45
C ASN A 86 -8.44 -28.16 0.06
N ASN A 87 -9.10 -29.32 0.06
CA ASN A 87 -8.62 -30.55 0.71
C ASN A 87 -8.11 -31.60 -0.30
N ASP A 88 -8.20 -31.34 -1.61
CA ASP A 88 -7.79 -32.29 -2.64
C ASP A 88 -6.43 -31.91 -3.25
N GLU A 89 -5.56 -32.92 -3.45
CA GLU A 89 -4.32 -32.78 -4.20
C GLU A 89 -4.64 -32.68 -5.70
N VAL A 90 -5.14 -31.52 -6.14
CA VAL A 90 -5.49 -31.32 -7.55
C VAL A 90 -4.28 -30.86 -8.33
N LYS A 91 -3.80 -31.72 -9.24
CA LYS A 91 -2.73 -31.39 -10.18
C LYS A 91 -3.34 -30.81 -11.45
N VAL A 92 -3.23 -29.50 -11.60
CA VAL A 92 -3.52 -28.81 -12.86
C VAL A 92 -2.34 -28.99 -13.84
N THR A 93 -2.60 -29.01 -15.14
CA THR A 93 -1.67 -29.36 -16.24
C THR A 93 -1.49 -28.17 -17.18
N VAL A 94 -0.26 -27.90 -17.59
CA VAL A 94 0.06 -26.81 -18.54
C VAL A 94 -0.74 -26.92 -19.82
N GLY A 95 -1.23 -25.77 -20.31
CA GLY A 95 -1.97 -25.63 -21.56
C GLY A 95 -3.47 -25.89 -21.43
N GLN A 96 -3.95 -26.36 -20.27
CA GLN A 96 -5.38 -26.51 -20.00
C GLN A 96 -5.98 -25.21 -19.45
N ILE A 97 -7.30 -25.08 -19.54
CA ILE A 97 -8.03 -23.93 -19.01
C ILE A 97 -8.56 -24.27 -17.62
N ALA A 98 -8.26 -23.41 -16.64
CA ALA A 98 -8.93 -23.39 -15.36
C ALA A 98 -9.90 -22.21 -15.34
N THR A 99 -11.13 -22.45 -14.86
CA THR A 99 -12.12 -21.39 -14.66
C THR A 99 -12.12 -21.01 -13.19
N ILE A 100 -11.74 -19.78 -12.87
CA ILE A 100 -11.83 -19.23 -11.51
C ILE A 100 -13.17 -18.52 -11.38
N LYS A 101 -13.93 -18.91 -10.37
CA LYS A 101 -15.13 -18.22 -9.92
C LYS A 101 -14.81 -17.41 -8.67
N ILE A 102 -15.17 -16.14 -8.71
CA ILE A 102 -14.94 -15.19 -7.62
C ILE A 102 -16.28 -14.59 -7.28
N PHE A 103 -16.79 -14.94 -6.09
CA PHE A 103 -18.01 -14.38 -5.56
C PHE A 103 -17.65 -13.25 -4.58
N LEU A 104 -17.82 -12.00 -5.00
CA LEU A 104 -17.63 -10.86 -4.12
C LEU A 104 -18.80 -10.79 -3.14
N ASN A 105 -18.50 -10.71 -1.85
CA ASN A 105 -19.55 -10.69 -0.83
C ASN A 105 -20.34 -9.38 -0.83
N LYS A 106 -21.48 -9.40 -0.14
CA LYS A 106 -22.29 -8.21 0.15
C LYS A 106 -21.50 -7.18 0.97
N PHE A 107 -21.97 -5.93 0.95
CA PHE A 107 -21.39 -4.86 1.74
C PHE A 107 -21.26 -5.24 3.23
N ASP A 108 -20.10 -4.96 3.81
CA ASP A 108 -19.77 -5.14 5.22
C ASP A 108 -19.02 -3.89 5.71
N SER A 109 -19.62 -3.20 6.68
CA SER A 109 -19.06 -1.98 7.26
C SER A 109 -17.67 -2.17 7.88
N ALA A 110 -17.32 -3.39 8.31
CA ALA A 110 -16.03 -3.69 8.90
C ALA A 110 -14.88 -3.67 7.88
N ILE A 111 -15.17 -3.85 6.59
CA ILE A 111 -14.19 -3.86 5.48
C ILE A 111 -14.57 -2.88 4.37
N GLN A 112 -15.32 -1.83 4.71
CA GLN A 112 -15.88 -0.90 3.72
C GLN A 112 -14.81 -0.25 2.83
N ASN A 113 -13.60 -0.01 3.34
CA ASN A 113 -12.51 0.59 2.57
C ASN A 113 -12.03 -0.36 1.46
N ASP A 114 -11.85 -1.64 1.78
CA ASP A 114 -11.44 -2.67 0.81
C ASP A 114 -12.51 -2.88 -0.25
N GLN A 115 -13.77 -2.93 0.16
CA GLN A 115 -14.90 -3.04 -0.76
C GLN A 115 -15.03 -1.80 -1.66
N GLN A 116 -14.73 -0.61 -1.14
CA GLN A 116 -14.70 0.61 -1.93
C GLN A 116 -13.57 0.60 -2.96
N ASN A 117 -12.39 0.03 -2.64
CA ASN A 117 -11.30 -0.12 -3.62
C ASN A 117 -11.71 -1.01 -4.79
N LEU A 118 -12.42 -2.11 -4.53
CA LEU A 118 -12.99 -2.98 -5.58
C LEU A 118 -14.06 -2.25 -6.40
N ILE A 119 -14.97 -1.50 -5.75
CA ILE A 119 -15.98 -0.68 -6.44
C ILE A 119 -15.31 0.40 -7.30
N ASN A 120 -14.22 1.01 -6.86
CA ASN A 120 -13.46 2.00 -7.63
C ASN A 120 -12.74 1.39 -8.83
N ALA A 121 -12.26 0.14 -8.71
CA ALA A 121 -11.82 -0.67 -9.86
C ALA A 121 -13.02 -1.10 -10.76
N GLY A 122 -14.24 -0.83 -10.30
CA GLY A 122 -15.51 -0.98 -11.00
C GLY A 122 -16.03 -2.40 -11.01
N TYR A 123 -15.84 -3.10 -9.89
CA TYR A 123 -16.54 -4.33 -9.55
C TYR A 123 -17.85 -4.05 -8.80
N ALA A 124 -18.78 -4.98 -8.91
CA ALA A 124 -20.05 -4.98 -8.20
C ALA A 124 -19.97 -6.00 -7.05
N LEU A 125 -20.35 -5.57 -5.85
CA LEU A 125 -20.50 -6.46 -4.71
C LEU A 125 -21.67 -7.43 -4.92
N ASN A 126 -21.71 -8.51 -4.15
CA ASN A 126 -22.75 -9.55 -4.24
C ASN A 126 -22.92 -10.10 -5.68
N THR A 127 -21.80 -10.26 -6.38
CA THR A 127 -21.77 -10.65 -7.80
C THR A 127 -20.72 -11.76 -8.00
N GLU A 128 -21.06 -12.75 -8.83
CA GLU A 128 -20.13 -13.80 -9.27
C GLU A 128 -19.42 -13.37 -10.56
N TYR A 129 -18.10 -13.55 -10.58
CA TYR A 129 -17.24 -13.39 -11.75
C TYR A 129 -16.65 -14.74 -12.13
N ALA A 130 -16.78 -15.14 -13.39
CA ALA A 130 -16.15 -16.34 -13.94
C ALA A 130 -15.05 -15.94 -14.91
N ILE A 131 -13.83 -16.45 -14.70
CA ILE A 131 -12.64 -16.04 -15.42
C ILE A 131 -11.88 -17.29 -15.87
N ASP A 132 -11.77 -17.46 -17.18
CA ASP A 132 -10.96 -18.52 -17.76
C ASP A 132 -9.51 -18.07 -17.85
N ILE A 133 -8.62 -18.89 -17.29
CA ILE A 133 -7.18 -18.69 -17.37
C ILE A 133 -6.50 -19.94 -17.90
N MET A 134 -5.46 -19.73 -18.70
CA MET A 134 -4.63 -20.81 -19.20
C MET A 134 -3.60 -21.19 -18.14
N VAL A 135 -3.49 -22.47 -17.81
CA VAL A 135 -2.38 -22.99 -16.98
C VAL A 135 -1.10 -22.87 -17.80
N THR A 136 -0.08 -22.22 -17.25
CA THR A 136 1.17 -21.95 -17.98
C THR A 136 2.38 -22.61 -17.30
N THR A 137 3.41 -22.92 -18.09
CA THR A 137 4.76 -23.12 -17.55
C THR A 137 5.28 -21.77 -17.08
N VAL A 138 5.73 -21.70 -15.83
CA VAL A 138 6.16 -20.42 -15.28
C VAL A 138 7.59 -20.14 -15.62
N ASN A 139 7.75 -19.21 -16.55
CA ASN A 139 8.98 -18.46 -16.71
C ASN A 139 9.03 -17.45 -15.56
N LYS A 140 9.77 -17.81 -14.49
CA LYS A 140 10.09 -16.87 -13.41
C LYS A 140 10.61 -15.59 -14.05
N GLN A 141 10.00 -14.46 -13.69
CA GLN A 141 10.45 -13.18 -14.21
C GLN A 141 11.71 -12.76 -13.46
N ASP A 142 12.73 -12.35 -14.22
CA ASP A 142 14.00 -11.93 -13.65
C ASP A 142 13.87 -10.51 -13.08
N ILE A 143 14.21 -10.32 -11.80
CA ILE A 143 14.10 -9.03 -11.11
C ILE A 143 15.27 -8.09 -11.36
N LYS A 144 16.31 -8.50 -12.11
CA LYS A 144 17.53 -7.70 -12.32
C LYS A 144 17.32 -6.27 -12.86
N ASN A 145 16.21 -6.03 -13.55
CA ASN A 145 15.89 -4.73 -14.16
C ASN A 145 14.91 -3.89 -13.31
N VAL A 146 14.55 -4.37 -12.12
CA VAL A 146 13.70 -3.61 -11.19
C VAL A 146 14.51 -2.44 -10.64
N HIS A 147 13.87 -1.27 -10.62
CA HIS A 147 14.45 -0.07 -10.03
C HIS A 147 13.60 0.38 -8.86
N VAL A 148 14.23 0.52 -7.69
CA VAL A 148 13.66 1.16 -6.51
C VAL A 148 14.33 2.55 -6.40
N PRO A 149 13.56 3.64 -6.37
CA PRO A 149 14.13 4.96 -6.15
C PRO A 149 14.73 5.07 -4.75
N ASP A 150 15.65 6.01 -4.55
CA ASP A 150 16.15 6.34 -3.22
C ASP A 150 14.98 6.76 -2.32
N LEU A 151 14.77 6.03 -1.22
CA LEU A 151 13.59 6.16 -0.36
C LEU A 151 13.76 7.24 0.69
N GLN A 152 15.01 7.61 1.00
CA GLN A 152 15.34 8.57 2.03
C GLN A 152 14.81 8.16 3.42
N THR A 153 14.96 6.88 3.77
CA THR A 153 14.45 6.34 5.05
C THR A 153 15.08 7.06 6.24
N ILE A 154 14.30 7.42 7.26
CA ILE A 154 14.84 8.11 8.43
C ILE A 154 15.72 7.16 9.26
N ALA A 155 16.96 7.59 9.55
CA ALA A 155 17.87 6.86 10.42
C ALA A 155 17.32 6.78 11.86
N GLN A 156 17.37 5.59 12.44
CA GLN A 156 17.03 5.37 13.84
C GLN A 156 18.31 5.29 14.68
N GLU A 157 18.70 6.42 15.28
CA GLU A 157 19.87 6.53 16.16
C GLU A 157 19.77 5.55 17.34
N GLY A 158 20.35 4.35 17.19
CA GLY A 158 20.28 3.26 18.18
C GLY A 158 19.77 1.93 17.63
N ALA A 159 19.19 1.91 16.44
CA ALA A 159 18.90 0.69 15.70
C ALA A 159 20.11 0.30 14.84
N ASN A 160 20.33 -1.00 14.67
CA ASN A 160 21.40 -1.49 13.80
C ASN A 160 21.00 -1.42 12.32
N TYR A 161 21.97 -1.40 11.41
CA TYR A 161 21.67 -1.42 9.96
C TYR A 161 20.93 -2.68 9.50
N GLN A 162 21.06 -3.83 10.19
CA GLN A 162 20.35 -5.05 9.80
C GLN A 162 18.83 -4.95 10.00
N GLU A 163 18.38 -4.10 10.92
CA GLU A 163 16.95 -3.85 11.13
C GLU A 163 16.28 -3.22 9.91
N LEU A 164 17.04 -2.51 9.06
CA LEU A 164 16.52 -1.97 7.81
C LEU A 164 16.05 -3.05 6.83
N ASN A 165 16.60 -4.27 6.89
CA ASN A 165 16.16 -5.39 6.04
C ASN A 165 14.72 -5.83 6.36
N GLN A 166 14.21 -5.47 7.54
CA GLN A 166 12.86 -5.75 8.01
C GLN A 166 11.98 -4.50 8.01
N ASN A 167 12.51 -3.36 7.56
CA ASN A 167 11.76 -2.11 7.54
C ASN A 167 10.58 -2.22 6.54
N GLN A 168 9.36 -2.05 7.05
CA GLN A 168 8.15 -2.25 6.26
C GLN A 168 8.02 -1.25 5.11
N THR A 169 8.50 -0.02 5.26
CA THR A 169 8.50 0.99 4.19
C THR A 169 9.39 0.53 3.03
N ILE A 170 10.60 0.06 3.34
CA ILE A 170 11.55 -0.46 2.34
C ILE A 170 10.97 -1.70 1.65
N LEU A 171 10.48 -2.68 2.42
CA LEU A 171 9.88 -3.90 1.89
C LEU A 171 8.67 -3.61 0.99
N THR A 172 7.83 -2.65 1.37
CA THR A 172 6.66 -2.24 0.58
C THR A 172 7.10 -1.56 -0.73
N ALA A 173 8.10 -0.68 -0.69
CA ALA A 173 8.64 -0.04 -1.88
C ALA A 173 9.26 -1.04 -2.86
N VAL A 174 10.01 -2.02 -2.35
CA VAL A 174 10.58 -3.12 -3.16
C VAL A 174 9.48 -3.94 -3.81
N THR A 175 8.48 -4.40 -3.02
CA THR A 175 7.33 -5.17 -3.52
C THR A 175 6.60 -4.41 -4.63
N ASN A 176 6.29 -3.13 -4.40
CA ASN A 176 5.62 -2.28 -5.38
C ASN A 176 6.44 -2.10 -6.66
N SER A 177 7.76 -1.95 -6.53
CA SER A 177 8.65 -1.78 -7.69
C SER A 177 8.75 -3.05 -8.53
N ILE A 178 8.85 -4.22 -7.89
CA ILE A 178 8.80 -5.53 -8.57
C ILE A 178 7.46 -5.68 -9.31
N ASN A 179 6.36 -5.48 -8.60
CA ASN A 179 5.00 -5.65 -9.13
C ASN A 179 4.72 -4.72 -10.31
N LYS A 180 5.11 -3.46 -10.18
CA LYS A 180 4.95 -2.46 -11.24
C LYS A 180 5.81 -2.78 -12.46
N THR A 181 7.08 -3.15 -12.27
CA THR A 181 8.02 -3.37 -13.37
C THR A 181 7.67 -4.64 -14.15
N LEU A 182 7.31 -5.70 -13.45
CA LEU A 182 7.06 -7.01 -14.05
C LEU A 182 5.57 -7.27 -14.33
N ASN A 183 4.70 -6.33 -13.94
CA ASN A 183 3.25 -6.49 -13.98
C ASN A 183 2.80 -7.79 -13.27
N LEU A 184 3.40 -8.05 -12.11
CA LEU A 184 3.15 -9.22 -11.28
C LEU A 184 2.50 -8.82 -9.96
N VAL A 185 2.06 -9.83 -9.21
CA VAL A 185 1.65 -9.66 -7.83
C VAL A 185 2.50 -10.56 -6.93
N THR A 186 3.63 -10.02 -6.49
CA THR A 186 4.57 -10.60 -5.53
C THR A 186 4.28 -10.11 -4.12
N SER A 187 4.77 -10.86 -3.14
CA SER A 187 4.72 -10.54 -1.72
C SER A 187 6.11 -10.62 -1.07
N GLN A 188 6.22 -10.26 0.21
CA GLN A 188 7.47 -10.42 0.97
C GLN A 188 7.91 -11.90 1.12
N LYS A 189 7.06 -12.88 0.79
CA LYS A 189 7.46 -14.29 0.75
C LYS A 189 8.28 -14.63 -0.50
N ASP A 190 8.25 -13.78 -1.52
CA ASP A 190 8.91 -14.04 -2.81
C ASP A 190 10.36 -13.54 -2.84
N PHE A 191 10.78 -12.72 -1.89
CA PHE A 191 12.14 -12.21 -1.82
C PHE A 191 12.63 -12.05 -0.38
N TYR A 192 13.90 -11.71 -0.21
CA TYR A 192 14.46 -11.19 1.04
C TYR A 192 15.46 -10.08 0.74
N LEU A 193 15.76 -9.27 1.75
CA LEU A 193 16.70 -8.15 1.66
C LEU A 193 17.95 -8.45 2.48
N THR A 194 19.09 -8.03 1.95
CA THR A 194 20.35 -7.86 2.70
C THR A 194 20.89 -6.46 2.44
N ASN A 195 21.79 -5.97 3.28
CA ASN A 195 22.50 -4.72 3.04
C ASN A 195 24.01 -4.86 3.25
N ASP A 196 24.77 -3.88 2.77
CA ASP A 196 26.24 -3.79 2.82
C ASP A 196 26.84 -3.59 4.22
N TYR A 197 25.99 -3.55 5.25
CA TYR A 197 26.37 -3.60 6.66
C TYR A 197 26.10 -4.97 7.30
N GLN A 198 25.90 -6.02 6.49
CA GLN A 198 25.82 -7.39 6.99
C GLN A 198 27.02 -7.72 7.91
N ASP A 199 26.72 -8.30 9.07
CA ASP A 199 27.69 -8.70 10.11
C ASP A 199 28.49 -7.58 10.79
N LYS A 200 28.09 -6.31 10.65
CA LYS A 200 28.65 -5.17 11.38
C LYS A 200 27.71 -4.71 12.50
N PRO A 201 28.16 -4.56 13.75
CA PRO A 201 27.32 -4.06 14.85
C PRO A 201 27.14 -2.52 14.81
N ASP A 202 27.18 -1.91 13.62
CA ASP A 202 27.11 -0.47 13.47
C ASP A 202 25.66 0.02 13.60
N PHE A 203 25.49 1.16 14.25
CA PHE A 203 24.20 1.84 14.40
C PHE A 203 23.93 2.75 13.20
N GLN A 204 22.65 2.89 12.87
CA GLN A 204 22.20 3.78 11.80
C GLN A 204 22.58 5.23 12.09
N THR A 205 23.11 5.90 11.08
CA THR A 205 23.44 7.34 11.11
C THR A 205 22.80 8.04 9.93
N ALA A 206 22.30 9.25 10.13
CA ALA A 206 21.80 10.09 9.04
C ALA A 206 22.90 10.36 7.99
N ASP A 207 22.47 10.68 6.78
CA ASP A 207 23.29 10.92 5.58
C ASP A 207 24.15 9.72 5.14
N THR A 208 23.88 8.53 5.69
CA THR A 208 24.57 7.30 5.30
C THR A 208 23.87 6.65 4.12
N VAL A 209 24.62 6.37 3.06
CA VAL A 209 24.12 5.59 1.91
C VAL A 209 24.23 4.10 2.23
N VAL A 210 23.10 3.41 2.22
CA VAL A 210 23.01 1.96 2.43
C VAL A 210 22.70 1.30 1.10
N THR A 211 23.48 0.28 0.73
CA THR A 211 23.23 -0.50 -0.48
C THR A 211 22.47 -1.77 -0.10
N PHE A 212 21.24 -1.89 -0.60
CA PHE A 212 20.44 -3.09 -0.45
C PHE A 212 20.61 -4.02 -1.64
N THR A 213 20.63 -5.32 -1.37
CA THR A 213 20.47 -6.38 -2.36
C THR A 213 19.15 -7.08 -2.09
N VAL A 214 18.31 -7.14 -3.12
CA VAL A 214 17.07 -7.89 -3.12
C VAL A 214 17.33 -9.22 -3.78
N HIS A 215 17.02 -10.30 -3.07
CA HIS A 215 17.21 -11.67 -3.55
C HIS A 215 15.86 -12.34 -3.73
N ALA A 216 15.55 -12.85 -4.91
CA ALA A 216 14.38 -13.71 -5.08
C ALA A 216 14.55 -14.98 -4.24
N GLN A 217 13.52 -15.37 -3.48
CA GLN A 217 13.57 -16.61 -2.73
C GLN A 217 13.61 -17.81 -3.68
N ALA A 218 14.37 -18.85 -3.32
CA ALA A 218 14.48 -20.06 -4.13
C ALA A 218 13.12 -20.74 -4.36
N ASN A 219 12.27 -20.73 -3.34
CA ASN A 219 10.89 -21.21 -3.38
C ASN A 219 9.90 -20.18 -3.97
N SER A 220 10.34 -18.97 -4.32
CA SER A 220 9.48 -18.04 -5.05
C SER A 220 9.11 -18.67 -6.37
N TYR A 221 7.82 -18.60 -6.65
CA TYR A 221 7.25 -19.10 -7.87
C TYR A 221 7.21 -18.01 -8.95
N LEU A 222 7.19 -16.74 -8.60
CA LEU A 222 6.95 -15.67 -9.56
C LEU A 222 8.23 -15.07 -10.12
N ILE A 223 9.26 -14.96 -9.28
CA ILE A 223 10.47 -14.20 -9.57
C ILE A 223 11.75 -15.01 -9.38
N GLN A 224 12.81 -14.57 -10.03
CA GLN A 224 14.17 -15.09 -9.90
C GLN A 224 15.20 -13.98 -10.05
N GLY A 225 16.44 -14.27 -9.67
CA GLY A 225 17.56 -13.34 -9.78
C GLY A 225 17.59 -12.34 -8.63
N ASP A 226 18.50 -11.38 -8.76
CA ASP A 226 18.80 -10.39 -7.75
C ASP A 226 18.92 -9.01 -8.39
N PHE A 227 18.66 -7.96 -7.61
CA PHE A 227 19.01 -6.59 -8.00
C PHE A 227 19.48 -5.79 -6.77
N THR A 228 20.08 -4.63 -7.02
CA THR A 228 20.54 -3.73 -5.96
C THR A 228 19.89 -2.36 -6.08
N PHE A 229 19.71 -1.69 -4.94
CA PHE A 229 19.30 -0.29 -4.89
C PHE A 229 19.97 0.40 -3.70
N ILE A 230 19.96 1.74 -3.72
CA ILE A 230 20.52 2.56 -2.64
C ILE A 230 19.39 3.21 -1.86
N ASP A 231 19.58 3.37 -0.56
CA ASP A 231 18.73 4.18 0.32
C ASP A 231 19.63 5.09 1.16
N THR A 232 19.50 6.39 0.95
CA THR A 232 20.25 7.40 1.71
C THR A 232 19.50 7.72 2.98
N LEU A 233 20.02 7.29 4.13
CA LEU A 233 19.32 7.53 5.39
C LEU A 233 19.20 9.02 5.70
N SER A 234 17.99 9.49 6.02
CA SER A 234 17.73 10.89 6.34
C SER A 234 17.71 11.14 7.85
N ALA A 235 18.02 12.37 8.25
CA ALA A 235 17.76 12.81 9.62
C ALA A 235 16.26 13.00 9.89
N LYS A 236 15.85 12.90 11.17
CA LYS A 236 14.54 13.35 11.64
C LYS A 236 14.32 14.83 11.28
N LYS A 237 13.06 15.22 11.06
CA LYS A 237 12.73 16.61 10.76
C LYS A 237 12.79 17.46 12.03
N ASP A 238 13.62 18.49 11.99
CA ASP A 238 13.86 19.39 13.11
C ASP A 238 12.71 20.39 13.27
N LEU A 239 11.89 20.19 14.29
CA LEU A 239 10.74 21.04 14.59
C LEU A 239 11.11 22.51 14.80
N SER A 240 12.34 22.84 15.20
CA SER A 240 12.76 24.24 15.37
C SER A 240 12.70 25.06 14.08
N LEU A 241 12.60 24.40 12.92
CA LEU A 241 12.44 25.02 11.61
C LEU A 241 10.97 25.32 11.23
N VAL A 242 10.01 24.89 12.06
CA VAL A 242 8.57 25.13 11.87
C VAL A 242 8.19 26.47 12.50
N GLU A 243 7.37 27.24 11.79
CA GLU A 243 6.86 28.52 12.26
C GLU A 243 5.34 28.56 12.17
N ILE A 244 4.70 28.95 13.27
CA ILE A 244 3.27 29.31 13.30
C ILE A 244 3.20 30.78 13.71
N LYS A 245 2.62 31.61 12.84
CA LYS A 245 2.43 33.04 13.14
C LYS A 245 1.47 33.19 14.32
N PRO A 246 1.69 34.18 15.20
CA PRO A 246 0.75 34.43 16.28
C PRO A 246 -0.68 34.66 15.78
N PHE A 247 -1.66 34.11 16.48
CA PHE A 247 -3.08 34.24 16.11
C PHE A 247 -3.97 34.37 17.34
N GLU A 248 -5.20 34.81 17.12
CA GLU A 248 -6.22 34.92 18.16
C GLU A 248 -6.99 33.60 18.30
N PHE A 249 -7.24 33.17 19.53
CA PHE A 249 -7.97 31.94 19.84
C PHE A 249 -9.10 32.21 20.84
N PRO A 250 -10.31 31.65 20.66
CA PRO A 250 -11.42 31.87 21.58
C PRO A 250 -11.07 31.49 23.03
N THR A 251 -11.38 32.37 23.98
CA THR A 251 -11.27 32.06 25.42
C THR A 251 -12.47 31.21 25.87
N ASP A 252 -12.21 30.16 26.64
CA ASP A 252 -13.23 29.49 27.44
C ASP A 252 -12.98 29.75 28.92
N LEU A 253 -13.74 30.69 29.50
CA LEU A 253 -13.58 31.12 30.89
C LEU A 253 -13.89 30.01 31.92
N MET A 254 -14.50 28.90 31.49
CA MET A 254 -14.80 27.74 32.33
C MET A 254 -13.74 26.63 32.18
N ALA A 255 -12.91 26.70 31.14
CA ALA A 255 -11.84 25.74 30.90
C ALA A 255 -10.52 26.20 31.53
N THR A 256 -9.65 25.23 31.80
CA THR A 256 -8.28 25.52 32.24
C THR A 256 -7.35 25.75 31.05
N TYR A 257 -6.15 26.26 31.29
CA TYR A 257 -5.15 26.39 30.22
C TYR A 257 -4.66 25.04 29.69
N ASP A 258 -4.68 23.98 30.50
CA ASP A 258 -4.28 22.64 30.05
C ASP A 258 -5.16 22.13 28.89
N SER A 259 -6.45 22.50 28.87
CA SER A 259 -7.36 22.10 27.79
C SER A 259 -6.97 22.66 26.41
N LEU A 260 -6.06 23.65 26.34
CA LEU A 260 -5.51 24.14 25.07
C LEU A 260 -4.55 23.14 24.43
N ASN A 261 -3.87 22.32 25.23
CA ASN A 261 -2.92 21.33 24.76
C ASN A 261 -3.59 20.23 23.92
N ASP A 262 -4.84 19.88 24.28
CA ASP A 262 -5.65 18.86 23.60
C ASP A 262 -6.64 19.42 22.57
N ASN A 263 -6.60 20.74 22.33
CA ASN A 263 -7.57 21.40 21.48
C ASN A 263 -7.37 21.01 20.00
N GLN A 264 -8.43 20.50 19.37
CA GLN A 264 -8.38 19.97 17.99
C GLN A 264 -8.03 21.03 16.93
N GLU A 265 -8.43 22.29 17.12
CA GLU A 265 -8.10 23.36 16.17
C GLU A 265 -6.62 23.75 16.26
N ILE A 266 -6.08 23.78 17.48
CA ILE A 266 -4.65 24.00 17.73
C ILE A 266 -3.82 22.84 17.14
N ILE A 267 -4.20 21.59 17.42
CA ILE A 267 -3.57 20.39 16.88
C ILE A 267 -3.59 20.40 15.34
N ALA A 268 -4.75 20.69 14.73
CA ALA A 268 -4.86 20.75 13.28
C ALA A 268 -3.96 21.85 12.66
N THR A 269 -3.81 22.98 13.35
CA THR A 269 -2.92 24.08 12.94
C THR A 269 -1.46 23.64 12.99
N ILE A 270 -1.06 22.92 14.04
CA ILE A 270 0.29 22.36 14.19
C ILE A 270 0.59 21.34 13.09
N ILE A 271 -0.30 20.35 12.89
CA ILE A 271 -0.14 19.32 11.84
C ILE A 271 -0.02 19.98 10.46
N LYS A 272 -0.85 20.98 10.17
CA LYS A 272 -0.80 21.72 8.91
C LYS A 272 0.53 22.46 8.72
N ALA A 273 1.06 23.08 9.76
CA ALA A 273 2.33 23.80 9.70
C ALA A 273 3.52 22.85 9.47
N ILE A 274 3.57 21.72 10.19
CA ILE A 274 4.60 20.69 10.01
C ILE A 274 4.54 20.11 8.60
N LYS A 275 3.34 19.76 8.11
CA LYS A 275 3.14 19.29 6.74
C LYS A 275 3.59 20.32 5.71
N ALA A 276 3.23 21.59 5.88
CA ALA A 276 3.66 22.65 4.96
C ALA A 276 5.18 22.86 4.94
N LYS A 277 5.86 22.62 6.07
CA LYS A 277 7.31 22.80 6.17
C LYS A 277 8.11 21.65 5.58
N PHE A 278 7.69 20.41 5.81
CA PHE A 278 8.49 19.22 5.48
C PHE A 278 7.87 18.32 4.42
N ASP A 279 6.64 18.59 3.99
CA ASP A 279 5.85 17.73 3.10
C ASP A 279 5.69 16.29 3.61
N ILE A 280 5.50 16.15 4.93
CA ILE A 280 5.25 14.87 5.59
C ILE A 280 3.88 14.85 6.25
N SER A 281 3.37 13.65 6.53
CA SER A 281 2.21 13.46 7.40
C SER A 281 2.68 13.10 8.80
N VAL A 282 2.09 13.73 9.81
CA VAL A 282 2.38 13.51 11.23
C VAL A 282 1.08 13.31 12.00
N ALA A 283 1.13 12.58 13.10
CA ALA A 283 0.01 12.36 14.01
C ALA A 283 0.32 12.91 15.41
N ILE A 284 -0.70 12.97 16.27
CA ILE A 284 -0.56 13.49 17.64
C ILE A 284 0.40 12.66 18.51
N GLU A 285 0.70 11.43 18.12
CA GLU A 285 1.70 10.57 18.78
C GLU A 285 3.14 10.98 18.48
N ASP A 286 3.38 11.77 17.42
CA ASP A 286 4.71 12.23 17.02
C ASP A 286 5.19 13.45 17.81
N PHE A 287 4.28 14.18 18.46
CA PHE A 287 4.62 15.39 19.21
C PHE A 287 3.73 15.57 20.45
N SER A 288 4.24 16.27 21.46
CA SER A 288 3.46 16.73 22.61
C SER A 288 3.29 18.24 22.55
N ILE A 289 2.20 18.71 23.15
CA ILE A 289 1.88 20.14 23.27
C ILE A 289 1.84 20.48 24.77
N THR A 290 2.50 21.56 25.14
CA THR A 290 2.37 22.20 26.46
C THR A 290 2.21 23.71 26.28
N ASN A 291 1.90 24.42 27.37
CA ASN A 291 1.88 25.87 27.37
C ASN A 291 2.51 26.47 28.63
N ASP A 292 2.73 27.78 28.61
CA ASP A 292 3.44 28.53 29.66
C ASP A 292 2.57 28.92 30.87
N GLN A 293 1.30 28.51 30.91
CA GLN A 293 0.37 28.79 32.00
C GLN A 293 0.26 27.60 32.96
N ALA A 294 -0.30 27.85 34.15
CA ALA A 294 -0.53 26.78 35.13
C ALA A 294 -1.73 25.91 34.71
N ASP A 295 -1.54 24.59 34.68
CA ASP A 295 -2.52 23.61 34.19
C ASP A 295 -3.92 23.74 34.79
N SER A 296 -4.02 24.11 36.07
CA SER A 296 -5.29 24.22 36.82
C SER A 296 -5.89 25.64 36.82
N ALA A 297 -5.19 26.63 36.25
CA ALA A 297 -5.70 27.99 36.16
C ALA A 297 -6.74 28.11 35.05
N LEU A 298 -7.82 28.85 35.31
CA LEU A 298 -8.84 29.15 34.31
C LEU A 298 -8.30 30.14 33.27
N GLN A 299 -8.75 29.96 32.03
CA GLN A 299 -8.38 30.85 30.95
C GLN A 299 -8.92 32.26 31.19
N THR A 300 -8.16 33.27 30.75
CA THR A 300 -8.54 34.68 30.87
C THR A 300 -8.38 35.38 29.52
N ALA A 301 -9.39 36.18 29.15
CA ALA A 301 -9.37 36.94 27.91
C ALA A 301 -8.24 38.00 27.92
N GLY A 302 -7.65 38.23 26.75
CA GLY A 302 -6.51 39.13 26.52
C GLY A 302 -5.15 38.55 26.90
N VAL A 303 -5.09 37.33 27.46
CA VAL A 303 -3.83 36.68 27.83
C VAL A 303 -3.14 36.13 26.60
N LYS A 304 -1.82 36.35 26.51
CA LYS A 304 -0.95 35.69 25.55
C LYS A 304 -0.44 34.39 26.17
N VAL A 305 -0.62 33.29 25.44
CA VAL A 305 -0.19 31.95 25.84
C VAL A 305 0.87 31.49 24.86
N ILE A 306 2.02 31.06 25.39
CA ILE A 306 3.10 30.48 24.59
C ILE A 306 2.90 28.97 24.57
N MET A 307 2.52 28.45 23.40
CA MET A 307 2.42 27.03 23.15
C MET A 307 3.81 26.48 22.79
N THR A 308 4.20 25.37 23.40
CA THR A 308 5.42 24.64 23.06
C THR A 308 5.03 23.31 22.43
N VAL A 309 5.60 23.00 21.27
CA VAL A 309 5.39 21.73 20.56
C VAL A 309 6.70 21.00 20.49
N SER A 310 6.80 19.84 21.13
CA SER A 310 8.03 19.03 21.19
C SER A 310 7.83 17.70 20.51
N ALA A 311 8.83 17.20 19.80
CA ALA A 311 8.81 15.82 19.32
C ALA A 311 8.72 14.86 20.52
N THR A 312 7.89 13.83 20.43
CA THR A 312 7.85 12.80 21.48
C THR A 312 9.17 12.01 21.47
N PRO A 313 9.63 11.48 22.62
CA PRO A 313 10.82 10.62 22.66
C PRO A 313 10.73 9.39 21.76
N THR A 314 9.50 8.93 21.50
CA THR A 314 9.17 7.79 20.63
C THR A 314 8.96 8.18 19.17
N SER A 315 8.96 9.48 18.82
CA SER A 315 8.77 9.90 17.44
C SER A 315 9.91 9.37 16.58
N LEU A 316 9.55 8.67 15.51
CA LEU A 316 10.49 8.18 14.52
C LEU A 316 10.82 9.23 13.46
N ILE A 317 10.06 10.34 13.40
CA ILE A 317 10.09 11.30 12.29
C ILE A 317 10.44 12.73 12.69
N LEU A 318 10.13 13.15 13.93
CA LEU A 318 10.36 14.51 14.41
C LEU A 318 11.46 14.55 15.47
N ALA A 319 12.17 15.67 15.53
CA ALA A 319 13.13 15.98 16.58
C ALA A 319 12.94 17.42 17.06
N ASN A 320 13.50 17.74 18.24
CA ASN A 320 13.49 19.06 18.87
C ASN A 320 12.08 19.61 19.13
N TYR A 321 11.95 20.93 19.21
CA TYR A 321 10.72 21.63 19.53
C TYR A 321 10.65 22.99 18.84
N PHE A 322 9.45 23.57 18.79
CA PHE A 322 9.23 24.97 18.47
C PHE A 322 8.19 25.58 19.40
N GLN A 323 8.07 26.91 19.36
CA GLN A 323 7.09 27.66 20.13
C GLN A 323 6.29 28.61 19.25
N PHE A 324 5.04 28.85 19.61
CA PHE A 324 4.21 29.88 18.99
C PHE A 324 3.27 30.50 20.02
N THR A 325 2.74 31.68 19.71
CA THR A 325 1.88 32.42 20.64
C THR A 325 0.45 32.44 20.15
N ILE A 326 -0.50 32.16 21.04
CA ILE A 326 -1.91 32.47 20.84
C ILE A 326 -2.33 33.61 21.78
N THR A 327 -3.26 34.45 21.33
CA THR A 327 -3.89 35.46 22.19
C THR A 327 -5.33 35.05 22.44
N LEU A 328 -5.69 34.82 23.70
CA LEU A 328 -7.04 34.45 24.09
C LEU A 328 -7.98 35.66 23.95
N LYS A 329 -9.07 35.51 23.20
CA LYS A 329 -10.07 36.58 22.97
C LYS A 329 -11.36 36.36 23.75
#